data_AF-A0A4Y7ZV97-F1
#
_entry.id   AF-A0A4Y7ZV97-F1
#
_cell.length_a   1.000
_cell.length_b   1.000
_cell.length_c   1.000
_cell.angle_alpha   90.00
_cell.angle_beta   90.00
_cell.angle_gamma   90.00
#
_symmetry.space_group_name_H-M   'P 1'
#
loop_
_entity.id
_entity.type
_entity.pdbx_description
1 polymer ?
#
loop_
_entity_poly.entity_id
_entity_poly.type
_entity_poly.pdbx_seq_one_letter_code
_entity_poly.pdbx_strand_id
1 'polypeptide(L)'
;MLNQSLIQTLSLFWKLLTVLILPVIMFLYIKFMDVCYEQPFTFADLDQGKNIHKWMIIAIYLAFLLCWNRLNPIVMNILKKLEH
;
A
#
# COMPACT_ATOMS: atom_id res chain seq x y z
N MET A 1 -8.23 20.59 -21.89
CA MET A 1 -8.11 20.86 -20.44
C MET A 1 -8.53 19.68 -19.57
N LEU A 2 -9.60 18.94 -19.86
CA LEU A 2 -10.07 17.83 -19.01
C LEU A 2 -9.07 16.66 -18.86
N ASN A 3 -8.34 16.31 -19.94
CA ASN A 3 -7.34 15.23 -19.87
C ASN A 3 -6.15 15.58 -18.98
N GLN A 4 -5.73 16.84 -18.97
CA GLN A 4 -4.57 17.29 -18.19
C GLN A 4 -4.86 17.27 -16.69
N SER A 5 -6.05 17.72 -16.26
CA SER A 5 -6.47 17.65 -14.86
C SER A 5 -6.66 16.21 -14.39
N LEU A 6 -7.18 15.33 -15.25
CA LEU A 6 -7.30 13.89 -14.94
C LEU A 6 -5.93 13.23 -14.78
N ILE A 7 -4.97 13.50 -15.67
CA ILE A 7 -3.62 12.94 -15.60
C ILE A 7 -2.88 13.42 -14.34
N GLN A 8 -3.02 14.70 -13.98
CA GLN A 8 -2.47 15.25 -12.74
C GLN A 8 -3.10 14.58 -11.50
N THR A 9 -4.41 14.39 -11.51
CA THR A 9 -5.13 13.72 -10.42
C THR A 9 -4.67 12.27 -10.28
N LEU A 10 -4.53 11.52 -11.38
CA LEU A 10 -4.02 10.16 -11.38
C LEU A 10 -2.57 10.07 -10.88
N SER A 11 -1.71 11.01 -11.27
CA SER A 11 -0.33 11.09 -10.76
C SER A 11 -0.31 11.33 -9.25
N LEU A 12 -1.20 12.18 -8.76
CA LEU A 12 -1.32 12.51 -7.35
C LEU A 12 -1.83 11.30 -6.55
N PHE A 13 -2.87 10.62 -7.04
CA PHE A 13 -3.36 9.36 -6.45
C PHE A 13 -2.28 8.27 -6.44
N TRP A 14 -1.51 8.12 -7.53
CA TRP A 14 -0.42 7.15 -7.60
C TRP A 14 0.66 7.40 -6.53
N LYS A 15 0.99 8.68 -6.26
CA LYS A 15 1.92 9.05 -5.20
C LYS A 15 1.32 8.83 -3.81
N LEU A 16 0.07 9.24 -3.61
CA LEU A 16 -0.64 9.06 -2.33
C LEU A 16 -0.85 7.59 -1.98
N LEU A 17 -0.89 6.69 -2.97
CA LEU A 17 -0.98 5.26 -2.75
C LEU A 17 0.11 4.74 -1.79
N THR A 18 1.32 5.31 -1.81
CA THR A 18 2.41 4.94 -0.90
C THR A 18 2.09 5.15 0.59
N VAL A 19 1.21 6.10 0.90
CA VAL A 19 0.77 6.41 2.26
C VAL A 19 -0.52 5.67 2.56
N LEU A 20 -1.47 5.67 1.61
CA LEU A 20 -2.78 5.06 1.76
C LEU A 20 -2.73 3.53 1.86
N ILE A 21 -1.67 2.90 1.36
CA ILE A 21 -1.52 1.44 1.42
C ILE A 21 -1.24 0.93 2.84
N LEU A 22 -0.68 1.75 3.72
CA LEU A 22 -0.33 1.33 5.08
C LEU A 22 -1.56 0.82 5.88
N PRO A 23 -2.67 1.58 6.01
CA PRO A 23 -3.86 1.08 6.70
C PRO A 23 -4.48 -0.13 6.00
N VAL A 24 -4.36 -0.22 4.66
CA VAL A 24 -4.84 -1.39 3.90
C VAL A 24 -4.02 -2.64 4.25
N ILE A 25 -2.69 -2.53 4.29
CA ILE A 25 -1.80 -3.62 4.70
C ILE A 25 -2.12 -4.07 6.13
N MET A 26 -2.32 -3.14 7.05
CA MET A 26 -2.68 -3.47 8.44
C MET A 26 -4.00 -4.23 8.51
N PHE A 27 -5.03 -3.76 7.81
CA PHE A 27 -6.34 -4.42 7.78
C PHE A 27 -6.25 -5.83 7.18
N LEU A 28 -5.59 -5.97 6.03
CA LEU A 28 -5.39 -7.28 5.38
C LEU A 28 -4.57 -8.23 6.25
N TYR A 29 -3.54 -7.72 6.93
CA TYR A 29 -2.72 -8.53 7.82
C TYR A 29 -3.54 -9.06 8.99
N ILE A 30 -4.35 -8.22 9.64
CA ILE A 30 -5.25 -8.65 10.72
C ILE A 30 -6.22 -9.72 10.22
N LYS A 31 -6.85 -9.50 9.07
CA LYS A 31 -7.77 -10.49 8.48
C LYS A 31 -7.09 -11.80 8.09
N PHE A 32 -5.87 -11.75 7.59
CA PHE A 32 -5.08 -12.94 7.29
C PHE A 32 -4.76 -13.72 8.57
N MET A 33 -4.33 -13.02 9.62
CA MET A 33 -4.01 -13.64 10.91
C MET A 33 -5.24 -14.23 11.59
N ASP A 34 -6.38 -13.55 11.52
CA ASP A 34 -7.67 -14.02 12.04
C ASP A 34 -8.14 -15.32 11.38
N VAL A 35 -7.80 -15.52 10.09
CA VAL A 35 -8.08 -16.78 9.36
C VAL A 35 -7.04 -17.87 9.66
N CYS A 36 -5.77 -17.50 9.84
CA CYS A 36 -4.69 -18.46 10.01
C CYS A 36 -4.50 -18.94 11.46
N TYR A 37 -4.93 -18.18 12.46
CA TYR A 37 -4.82 -18.55 13.86
C TYR A 37 -6.12 -19.18 14.36
N GLU A 38 -6.01 -20.16 15.26
CA GLU A 38 -7.18 -20.77 15.92
C GLU A 38 -7.89 -19.81 16.88
N GLN A 39 -7.23 -18.71 17.26
CA GLN A 39 -7.79 -17.67 18.10
C GLN A 39 -7.99 -16.37 17.32
N PRO A 40 -9.07 -15.62 17.61
CA PRO A 40 -9.38 -14.38 16.90
C PRO A 40 -8.25 -13.38 17.08
N PHE A 41 -7.72 -12.88 15.97
CA PHE A 41 -6.62 -11.93 15.98
C PHE A 41 -7.16 -10.51 15.79
N THR A 42 -7.07 -9.68 16.84
CA THR A 42 -7.60 -8.32 16.83
C THR A 42 -6.51 -7.27 16.67
N PHE A 43 -6.91 -6.00 16.45
CA PHE A 43 -5.96 -4.88 16.42
C PHE A 43 -5.23 -4.71 17.76
N ALA A 44 -5.88 -5.02 18.89
CA ALA A 44 -5.24 -4.96 20.20
C ALA A 44 -4.09 -5.95 20.31
N ASP A 45 -4.23 -7.15 19.72
CA ASP A 45 -3.17 -8.16 19.65
C ASP A 45 -2.03 -7.74 18.73
N LEU A 46 -2.31 -6.93 17.70
CA LEU A 46 -1.26 -6.34 16.88
C LEU A 46 -0.45 -5.27 17.64
N ASP A 47 -1.13 -4.45 18.43
CA ASP A 47 -0.50 -3.37 19.18
C ASP A 47 0.25 -3.87 20.42
N GLN A 48 -0.33 -4.81 21.16
CA GLN A 48 0.27 -5.41 22.36
C GLN A 48 1.12 -6.65 22.07
N GLY A 49 0.94 -7.26 20.90
CA GLY A 49 1.59 -8.52 20.56
C GLY A 49 3.08 -8.40 20.28
N LYS A 50 3.67 -9.57 20.03
CA LYS A 50 5.10 -9.72 19.78
C LYS A 50 5.55 -8.82 18.63
N ASN A 51 6.71 -8.19 18.81
CA ASN A 51 7.33 -7.29 17.83
C ASN A 51 7.42 -7.90 16.42
N ILE A 52 7.41 -9.23 16.29
CA ILE A 52 7.42 -9.93 15.01
C ILE A 52 6.26 -9.52 14.08
N HIS A 53 5.04 -9.31 14.59
CA HIS A 53 3.90 -8.92 13.75
C HIS A 53 4.07 -7.50 13.20
N LYS A 54 4.61 -6.61 14.03
CA LYS A 54 4.96 -5.23 13.63
C LYS A 54 6.04 -5.23 12.55
N TRP A 55 7.10 -6.03 12.74
CA TRP A 55 8.17 -6.21 11.75
C TRP A 55 7.65 -6.82 10.44
N MET A 56 6.70 -7.75 10.49
CA MET A 56 6.08 -8.32 9.29
C MET A 56 5.29 -7.28 8.50
N ILE A 57 4.48 -6.45 9.17
CA ILE A 57 3.77 -5.34 8.50
C ILE A 57 4.74 -4.37 7.86
N ILE A 58 5.82 -4.00 8.57
CA ILE A 58 6.87 -3.14 8.02
C ILE A 58 7.54 -3.80 6.82
N ALA A 59 7.85 -5.09 6.87
CA ALA A 59 8.47 -5.81 5.76
C ALA A 59 7.56 -5.84 4.52
N ILE A 60 6.25 -6.12 4.71
CA ILE A 60 5.26 -6.07 3.63
C ILE A 60 5.16 -4.66 3.05
N TYR A 61 5.16 -3.64 3.91
CA TYR A 61 5.13 -2.25 3.49
C TYR A 61 6.38 -1.85 2.68
N LEU A 62 7.58 -2.23 3.15
CA LEU A 62 8.83 -1.97 2.43
C LEU A 62 8.87 -2.71 1.08
N ALA A 63 8.41 -3.96 1.02
CA ALA A 63 8.28 -4.70 -0.23
C ALA A 63 7.33 -3.99 -1.20
N PHE A 64 6.19 -3.49 -0.71
CA PHE A 64 5.28 -2.69 -1.52
C PHE A 64 5.94 -1.41 -2.02
N LEU A 65 6.66 -0.67 -1.17
CA LEU A 65 7.37 0.55 -1.58
C LEU A 65 8.45 0.27 -2.64
N LEU A 66 9.17 -0.84 -2.52
CA LEU A 66 10.15 -1.27 -3.53
C LEU A 66 9.47 -1.55 -4.88
N CYS A 67 8.35 -2.28 -4.85
CA CYS A 67 7.54 -2.54 -6.04
C CYS A 67 7.00 -1.23 -6.64
N TRP A 68 6.46 -0.35 -5.81
CA TRP A 68 5.95 0.96 -6.23
C TRP A 68 7.06 1.80 -6.86
N ASN A 69 8.25 1.85 -6.26
CA ASN A 69 9.38 2.62 -6.79
C ASN A 69 9.81 2.12 -8.17
N ARG A 70 9.79 0.80 -8.40
CA ARG A 70 10.06 0.22 -9.73
C ARG A 70 8.97 0.53 -10.74
N LEU A 71 7.70 0.54 -10.32
CA LEU A 71 6.56 0.82 -11.19
C LEU A 71 6.36 2.31 -11.47
N ASN A 72 6.82 3.18 -10.56
CA ASN A 72 6.68 4.63 -10.67
C ASN A 72 7.18 5.21 -12.01
N PRO A 73 8.41 4.93 -12.49
CA PRO A 73 8.86 5.42 -13.79
C PRO A 73 7.99 4.90 -14.95
N ILE A 74 7.50 3.67 -14.87
CA ILE A 74 6.65 3.06 -15.90
C ILE A 74 5.30 3.79 -15.97
N VAL A 75 4.64 3.96 -14.82
CA VAL A 75 3.35 4.66 -14.71
C VAL A 75 3.47 6.11 -15.18
N MET A 76 4.52 6.82 -14.78
CA MET A 76 4.74 8.20 -15.24
C MET A 76 4.99 8.27 -16.75
N ASN A 77 5.66 7.29 -17.34
CA ASN A 77 5.85 7.23 -18.79
C ASN A 77 4.53 6.97 -19.53
N ILE A 78 3.68 6.10 -18.99
CA ILE A 78 2.35 5.82 -19.56
C ILE A 78 1.47 7.08 -19.47
N LEU A 79 1.46 7.75 -18.32
CA LEU A 79 0.71 8.99 -18.13
C LEU A 79 1.15 10.09 -19.10
N LYS A 80 2.47 10.24 -19.34
CA LYS A 80 3.00 11.17 -20.34
C LYS A 80 2.58 10.81 -21.77
N LYS A 81 2.58 9.52 -22.11
CA LYS A 81 2.11 9.06 -23.44
C LYS A 81 0.62 9.30 -23.67
N LEU A 82 -0.20 9.28 -22.62
CA LEU A 82 -1.63 9.57 -22.69
C LEU A 82 -1.94 11.08 -22.75
N GLU A 83 -0.95 11.93 -22.46
CA GLU A 83 -1.06 13.39 -22.57
C GLU A 83 -0.82 13.89 -24.01
N HIS A 84 -0.12 13.12 -24.85
CA HIS A 84 0.09 13.38 -26.29
C HIS A 84 -1.00 12.73 -27.14
#